data_AF-A0A2C9PEY5-F1
#
_entry.id   AF-A0A2C9PEY5-F1
#
_cell.length_a   1.000
_cell.length_b   1.000
_cell.length_c   1.000
_cell.angle_alpha   90.00
_cell.angle_beta   90.00
_cell.angle_gamma   90.00
#
_symmetry.space_group_name_H-M   'P 1'
#
loop_
_entity.id
_entity.type
_entity.pdbx_description
1 polymer ?
#
loop_
_entity_poly.entity_id
_entity_poly.type
_entity_poly.pdbx_seq_one_letter_code
_entity_poly.pdbx_strand_id
1 'polypeptide(L)'
;MTQNINSITFDMVDTAITRVEHANHINLEALKNTLSVNPDQAVEMFNSLVCIDSIDDKFKQIMNSYPQLLDNAQHLLETSILLS
;
A
#
# COMPACT_ATOMS: atom_id res chain seq x y z
N MET A 1 -12.32 7.58 -25.33
CA MET A 1 -11.12 7.95 -24.56
C MET A 1 -10.88 6.83 -23.56
N THR A 2 -10.01 5.89 -23.89
CA THR A 2 -9.65 4.77 -23.01
C THR A 2 -8.73 5.30 -21.93
N GLN A 3 -9.27 5.52 -20.73
CA GLN A 3 -8.42 5.72 -19.57
C GLN A 3 -7.71 4.39 -19.30
N ASN A 4 -6.38 4.39 -19.41
CA ASN A 4 -5.54 3.31 -18.92
C ASN A 4 -5.70 3.28 -17.40
N ILE A 5 -6.65 2.49 -16.91
CA ILE A 5 -6.73 2.14 -15.51
C ILE A 5 -5.73 1.01 -15.33
N ASN A 6 -4.48 1.34 -14.97
CA ASN A 6 -3.61 0.37 -14.31
C ASN A 6 -4.24 0.07 -12.96
N SER A 7 -5.29 -0.75 -12.94
CA SER A 7 -5.97 -1.11 -11.70
C SER A 7 -5.00 -1.94 -10.88
N ILE A 8 -4.50 -1.38 -9.79
CA ILE A 8 -3.75 -2.15 -8.81
C ILE A 8 -4.64 -3.33 -8.40
N THR A 9 -4.11 -4.54 -8.49
CA THR A 9 -4.77 -5.75 -7.97
C THR A 9 -4.19 -6.12 -6.62
N PHE A 10 -4.92 -6.93 -5.84
CA PHE A 10 -4.41 -7.39 -4.55
C PHE A 10 -3.12 -8.20 -4.70
N ASP A 11 -2.98 -8.99 -5.77
CA ASP A 11 -1.74 -9.73 -6.06
C ASP A 11 -0.54 -8.79 -6.29
N MET A 12 -0.76 -7.63 -6.92
CA MET A 12 0.28 -6.61 -7.08
C MET A 12 0.68 -6.03 -5.73
N VAL A 13 -0.29 -5.76 -4.85
CA VAL A 13 -0.06 -5.30 -3.48
C VAL A 13 0.74 -6.33 -2.68
N ASP A 14 0.33 -7.59 -2.69
CA ASP A 14 1.02 -8.67 -1.96
C ASP A 14 2.46 -8.88 -2.46
N THR A 15 2.65 -8.82 -3.78
CA THR A 15 3.98 -8.87 -4.40
C THR A 15 4.85 -7.68 -3.98
N ALA A 16 4.28 -6.47 -3.94
CA ALA A 16 4.99 -5.26 -3.53
C ALA A 16 5.37 -5.31 -2.04
N ILE A 17 4.48 -5.78 -1.16
CA ILE A 17 4.77 -5.97 0.26
C ILE A 17 5.87 -7.01 0.45
N THR A 18 5.83 -8.12 -0.29
CA THR A 18 6.89 -9.15 -0.26
C THR A 18 8.24 -8.58 -0.67
N ARG A 19 8.28 -7.67 -1.64
CA ARG A 19 9.50 -6.95 -2.00
C ARG A 19 10.01 -6.04 -0.89
N VAL A 20 9.12 -5.34 -0.19
CA VAL A 20 9.46 -4.52 0.97
C VAL A 20 10.04 -5.37 2.11
N GLU A 21 9.46 -6.54 2.39
CA GLU A 21 9.99 -7.50 3.37
C GLU A 21 11.42 -7.90 3.03
N HIS A 22 11.66 -8.27 1.78
CA HIS A 22 12.98 -8.69 1.30
C HIS A 22 14.00 -7.55 1.33
N ALA A 23 13.60 -6.34 0.93
CA ALA A 23 14.49 -5.17 0.92
C ALA A 23 14.92 -4.76 2.33
N ASN A 24 13.99 -4.78 3.28
CA ASN A 24 14.23 -4.35 4.66
C ASN A 24 14.67 -5.48 5.60
N HIS A 25 14.66 -6.75 5.15
CA HIS A 25 14.92 -7.93 5.98
C HIS A 25 13.98 -8.02 7.20
N ILE A 26 12.69 -7.72 6.99
CA ILE A 26 11.64 -7.74 8.01
C ILE A 26 10.53 -8.71 7.64
N ASN A 27 9.68 -9.04 8.62
CA ASN A 27 8.46 -9.82 8.41
C ASN A 27 7.23 -8.90 8.53
N LEU A 28 6.43 -8.83 7.46
CA LEU A 28 5.19 -8.06 7.37
C LEU A 28 3.95 -8.97 7.27
N GLU A 29 4.04 -10.22 7.72
CA GLU A 29 2.94 -11.18 7.74
C GLU A 29 1.71 -10.65 8.49
N ALA A 30 1.90 -9.93 9.60
CA ALA A 30 0.78 -9.29 10.30
C ALA A 30 0.06 -8.23 9.44
N LEU A 31 0.81 -7.45 8.66
CA LEU A 31 0.25 -6.48 7.72
C LEU A 31 -0.47 -7.19 6.57
N LYS A 32 0.15 -8.21 5.97
CA LYS A 32 -0.47 -9.02 4.90
C LYS A 32 -1.76 -9.67 5.37
N ASN A 33 -1.78 -10.23 6.58
CA ASN A 33 -2.98 -10.80 7.17
C ASN A 33 -4.06 -9.72 7.37
N THR A 34 -3.69 -8.54 7.87
CA THR A 34 -4.61 -7.42 8.05
C THR A 34 -5.23 -6.96 6.73
N LEU A 35 -4.42 -6.84 5.67
CA LEU A 35 -4.89 -6.44 4.34
C LEU A 35 -5.74 -7.53 3.67
N SER A 36 -5.43 -8.79 3.92
CA SER A 36 -6.16 -9.94 3.38
C SER A 36 -7.55 -10.11 3.99
N VAL A 37 -7.82 -9.52 5.16
CA VAL A 37 -9.18 -9.50 5.75
C VAL A 37 -10.16 -8.75 4.84
N ASN A 38 -9.71 -7.69 4.17
CA ASN A 38 -10.54 -6.91 3.25
C ASN A 38 -9.72 -6.45 2.03
N PRO A 39 -9.52 -7.35 1.04
CA PRO A 39 -8.60 -7.12 -0.08
C PRO A 39 -9.06 -5.96 -0.97
N ASP A 40 -10.37 -5.77 -1.14
CA ASP A 40 -10.93 -4.65 -1.92
C ASP A 40 -10.56 -3.30 -1.30
N GLN A 41 -10.65 -3.19 0.03
CA GLN A 41 -10.27 -1.98 0.76
C GLN A 41 -8.76 -1.73 0.69
N ALA A 42 -7.94 -2.79 0.75
CA ALA A 42 -6.49 -2.68 0.59
C ALA A 42 -6.12 -2.16 -0.80
N VAL A 43 -6.77 -2.70 -1.84
CA VAL A 43 -6.60 -2.25 -3.22
C VAL A 43 -7.04 -0.80 -3.39
N GLU A 44 -8.19 -0.40 -2.85
CA GLU A 44 -8.67 0.99 -2.90
C GLU A 44 -7.70 1.95 -2.22
N MET A 45 -7.19 1.58 -1.04
CA MET A 45 -6.16 2.33 -0.32
C MET A 45 -4.93 2.56 -1.20
N PHE A 46 -4.37 1.50 -1.78
CA PHE A 46 -3.16 1.64 -2.61
C PHE A 46 -3.43 2.40 -3.91
N ASN A 47 -4.59 2.23 -4.54
CA ASN A 47 -4.99 3.05 -5.69
C ASN A 47 -5.05 4.54 -5.33
N SER A 48 -5.58 4.88 -4.14
CA SER A 48 -5.58 6.26 -3.68
C SER A 48 -4.16 6.77 -3.40
N LEU A 49 -3.30 5.95 -2.79
CA LEU A 49 -1.94 6.35 -2.45
C LEU A 49 -1.09 6.58 -3.70
N VAL A 50 -1.17 5.72 -4.74
CA VAL A 50 -0.39 5.91 -5.98
C VAL A 50 -0.78 7.15 -6.77
N CYS A 51 -2.01 7.66 -6.59
CA CYS A 51 -2.47 8.90 -7.21
C CYS A 51 -1.91 10.17 -6.54
N ILE A 52 -1.22 10.03 -5.41
CA ILE A 52 -0.59 11.14 -4.70
C ILE A 52 0.91 11.13 -5.02
N ASP A 53 1.43 12.22 -5.59
CA ASP A 53 2.85 12.33 -5.92
C ASP A 53 3.75 12.61 -4.69
N SER A 54 3.21 13.35 -3.72
CA SER A 54 3.93 13.80 -2.52
C SER A 54 3.97 12.73 -1.43
N ILE A 55 5.16 12.33 -1.00
CA ILE A 55 5.36 11.36 0.10
C ILE A 55 4.72 11.87 1.40
N ASP A 56 4.84 13.16 1.69
CA ASP A 56 4.25 13.76 2.89
C ASP A 56 2.72 13.68 2.86
N ASP A 57 2.11 13.86 1.69
CA ASP A 57 0.65 13.78 1.56
C ASP A 57 0.15 12.34 1.58
N LYS A 58 0.91 11.38 1.03
CA LYS A 58 0.65 9.94 1.24
C LYS A 58 0.69 9.60 2.73
N PHE A 59 1.69 10.11 3.46
CA PHE A 59 1.82 9.85 4.90
C PHE A 59 0.65 10.44 5.69
N LYS A 60 0.25 11.68 5.40
CA LYS A 60 -0.96 12.30 5.99
C LYS A 60 -2.20 11.48 5.69
N GLN A 61 -2.33 10.94 4.48
CA GLN A 61 -3.47 10.09 4.14
C GLN A 61 -3.49 8.81 4.99
N ILE A 62 -2.35 8.13 5.14
CA ILE A 62 -2.25 6.94 6.01
C ILE A 62 -2.65 7.30 7.44
N MET A 63 -2.12 8.40 7.98
CA MET A 63 -2.41 8.85 9.33
C MET A 63 -3.90 9.18 9.55
N ASN A 64 -4.56 9.81 8.58
CA ASN A 64 -5.93 10.27 8.72
C ASN A 64 -6.97 9.17 8.41
N SER A 65 -6.70 8.37 7.37
CA SER A 65 -7.66 7.39 6.83
C SER A 65 -7.43 5.98 7.35
N TYR A 66 -6.21 5.65 7.76
CA TYR A 66 -5.81 4.30 8.17
C TYR A 66 -4.95 4.33 9.46
N PRO A 67 -5.41 4.97 10.55
CA PRO A 67 -4.64 5.12 11.78
C PRO A 67 -4.22 3.77 12.39
N GLN A 68 -5.00 2.70 12.16
CA GLN A 68 -4.68 1.34 12.60
C GLN A 68 -3.46 0.73 11.90
N LEU A 69 -3.02 1.31 10.78
CA LEU A 69 -1.85 0.87 10.02
C LEU A 69 -0.63 1.77 10.22
N LEU A 70 -0.72 2.76 11.13
CA LEU A 70 0.32 3.76 11.32
C LEU A 70 1.66 3.15 11.75
N ASP A 71 1.63 2.06 12.51
CA ASP A 71 2.84 1.30 12.91
C ASP A 71 3.58 0.70 11.70
N ASN A 72 2.89 0.55 10.56
CA ASN A 72 3.44 0.07 9.30
C ASN A 72 3.51 1.17 8.23
N ALA A 73 3.36 2.45 8.61
CA ALA A 73 3.23 3.55 7.65
C ALA A 73 4.42 3.64 6.69
N GLN A 74 5.65 3.43 7.19
CA GLN A 74 6.84 3.37 6.34
C GLN A 74 6.71 2.31 5.24
N HIS A 75 6.32 1.08 5.61
CA HIS A 75 6.21 -0.03 4.67
C HIS A 75 5.05 0.15 3.69
N LEU A 76 3.96 0.79 4.13
CA LEU A 76 2.87 1.20 3.25
C LEU A 76 3.32 2.24 2.22
N LEU A 77 4.12 3.22 2.63
CA LEU A 77 4.71 4.20 1.71
C LEU A 77 5.62 3.53 0.69
N GLU A 78 6.54 2.68 1.14
CA GLU A 78 7.46 1.93 0.27
C GLU A 78 6.68 1.05 -0.72
N THR A 79 5.64 0.35 -0.24
CA THR A 79 4.74 -0.45 -1.09
C THR A 79 4.05 0.43 -2.12
N SER A 80 3.53 1.59 -1.73
CA SER A 80 2.88 2.52 -2.66
C SER A 80 3.84 3.07 -3.73
N ILE A 81 5.13 3.25 -3.40
CA ILE A 81 6.15 3.70 -4.36
C ILE A 81 6.46 2.58 -5.37
N LEU A 82 6.46 1.31 -4.92
CA LEU A 82 6.67 0.16 -5.81
C LEU A 82 5.49 -0.10 -6.77
N LEU A 83 4.30 0.39 -6.44
CA LEU A 83 3.07 0.22 -7.21
C LEU A 83 2.81 1.38 -8.20
N SER A 84 3.46 2.54 -8.02
CA SER A 84 3.37 3.71 -8.90
C SER A 84 4.06 3.51 -10.24
#